data_AF-A0A7I9VHD3-F1
#
_entry.id   AF-A0A7I9VHD3-F1
#
_cell.length_a   1.000
_cell.length_b   1.000
_cell.length_c   1.000
_cell.angle_alpha   90.00
_cell.angle_beta   90.00
_cell.angle_gamma   90.00
#
_symmetry.space_group_name_H-M   'P 1'
#
loop_
_entity.id
_entity.type
_entity.pdbx_description
1 polymer ?
#
loop_
_entity_poly.entity_id
_entity_poly.type
_entity_poly.pdbx_seq_one_letter_code
_entity_poly.pdbx_strand_id
1 'polypeptide(L)'
;MSAQVAVAPGELARVKFDERGLVPVIAQELDGTVLMLAWANREALALTVEGGRAVYWSRSRRELWRKGDTSGHAQEVVAIRVDCDGDTVLYTVRQAGPACHTGARSCFDPDPAAGDPPPHHER
;
A
#
# COMPACT_ATOMS: atom_id res chain seq x y z
N MET A 1 17.38 13.41 -2.75
CA MET A 1 16.47 14.06 -1.78
C MET A 1 15.28 13.13 -1.62
N SER A 2 15.02 12.58 -0.43
CA SER A 2 13.78 11.82 -0.21
C SER A 2 12.61 12.77 -0.43
N ALA A 3 11.69 12.39 -1.31
CA ALA A 3 10.42 13.08 -1.42
C ALA A 3 9.69 12.92 -0.07
N GLN A 4 9.24 14.02 0.51
CA GLN A 4 8.52 14.00 1.78
C GLN A 4 7.11 13.45 1.54
N VAL A 5 6.69 12.49 2.35
CA VAL A 5 5.33 11.93 2.28
C VAL A 5 4.32 13.01 2.63
N ALA A 6 3.33 13.24 1.77
CA ALA A 6 2.24 14.16 2.06
C ALA A 6 1.26 13.52 3.05
N VAL A 7 1.19 14.09 4.26
CA VAL A 7 0.26 13.66 5.32
C VAL A 7 -0.25 14.92 6.02
N ALA A 8 -1.56 15.04 6.23
CA ALA A 8 -2.09 16.22 6.92
C ALA A 8 -1.69 16.21 8.40
N PRO A 9 -1.44 17.39 9.03
CA PRO A 9 -1.10 17.47 10.45
C PRO A 9 -2.14 16.74 11.32
N GLY A 10 -1.68 15.87 12.20
CA GLY A 10 -2.54 15.11 13.11
C GLY A 10 -3.36 13.98 12.46
N GLU A 11 -3.25 13.77 11.15
CA GLU A 11 -4.04 12.74 10.45
C GLU A 11 -3.76 11.33 10.96
N LEU A 12 -2.49 10.99 11.20
CA LEU A 12 -2.11 9.69 11.77
C LEU A 12 -2.57 9.49 13.21
N ALA A 13 -2.87 10.57 13.95
CA ALA A 13 -3.42 10.46 15.29
C ALA A 13 -4.88 9.97 15.29
N ARG A 14 -5.58 10.07 14.13
CA ARG A 14 -6.96 9.57 13.97
C ARG A 14 -7.02 8.05 13.76
N VAL A 15 -5.88 7.40 13.48
CA VAL A 15 -5.85 5.96 13.19
C VAL A 15 -6.25 5.15 14.42
N LYS A 16 -7.30 4.35 14.25
CA LYS A 16 -7.79 3.36 15.20
C LYS A 16 -7.23 2.01 14.82
N PHE A 17 -6.50 1.42 15.75
CA PHE A 17 -5.99 0.06 15.59
C PHE A 17 -7.00 -0.93 16.18
N ASP A 18 -7.10 -2.11 15.56
CA ASP A 18 -7.89 -3.23 16.07
C ASP A 18 -7.31 -3.76 17.40
N GLU A 19 -7.96 -4.76 17.99
CA GLU A 19 -7.53 -5.39 19.25
C GLU A 19 -6.12 -6.00 19.19
N ARG A 20 -5.59 -6.24 17.99
CA ARG A 20 -4.24 -6.76 17.76
C ARG A 20 -3.21 -5.66 17.50
N GLY A 21 -3.63 -4.39 17.58
CA GLY A 21 -2.78 -3.24 17.29
C GLY A 21 -2.54 -3.03 15.80
N LEU A 22 -3.45 -3.47 14.93
CA LEU A 22 -3.31 -3.42 13.47
C LEU A 22 -4.40 -2.57 12.81
N VAL A 23 -4.06 -1.95 11.68
CA VAL A 23 -4.99 -1.24 10.79
C VAL A 23 -4.83 -1.76 9.36
N PRO A 24 -5.92 -1.97 8.59
CA PRO A 24 -5.82 -2.23 7.16
C PRO A 24 -5.24 -1.02 6.42
N VAL A 25 -4.38 -1.32 5.45
CA VAL A 25 -3.79 -0.33 4.54
C VAL A 25 -4.07 -0.75 3.11
N ILE A 26 -4.74 0.12 2.36
CA ILE A 26 -4.91 -0.01 0.91
C ILE A 26 -3.74 0.73 0.24
N ALA A 27 -3.03 0.05 -0.65
CA ALA A 27 -2.04 0.69 -1.52
C ALA A 27 -2.66 0.92 -2.89
N GLN A 28 -2.58 2.15 -3.38
CA GLN A 28 -3.13 2.61 -4.64
C GLN A 28 -2.07 3.35 -5.45
N GLU A 29 -2.05 3.13 -6.76
CA GLU A 29 -1.20 3.88 -7.68
C GLU A 29 -1.72 5.31 -7.89
N LEU A 30 -0.88 6.18 -8.47
CA LEU A 30 -1.26 7.57 -8.81
C LEU A 30 -2.49 7.68 -9.73
N ASP A 31 -2.73 6.70 -10.60
CA ASP A 31 -3.87 6.69 -11.53
C ASP A 31 -5.17 6.17 -10.89
N GLY A 32 -5.13 5.77 -9.62
CA GLY A 32 -6.27 5.25 -8.89
C GLY A 32 -6.36 3.73 -8.88
N THR A 33 -5.48 3.00 -9.56
CA THR A 33 -5.45 1.54 -9.54
C THR A 33 -5.16 1.03 -8.13
N VAL A 34 -6.07 0.25 -7.55
CA VAL A 34 -5.80 -0.41 -6.26
C VAL A 34 -4.83 -1.55 -6.50
N LEU A 35 -3.70 -1.54 -5.79
CA LEU A 35 -2.59 -2.49 -5.98
C LEU A 35 -2.68 -3.66 -5.02
N MET A 36 -2.96 -3.39 -3.73
CA MET A 36 -3.01 -4.42 -2.70
C MET A 36 -3.65 -3.91 -1.42
N LEU A 37 -4.04 -4.86 -0.56
CA LEU A 37 -4.33 -4.63 0.85
C LEU A 37 -3.26 -5.31 1.71
N ALA A 38 -2.79 -4.60 2.73
CA ALA A 38 -1.93 -5.13 3.78
C ALA A 38 -2.37 -4.61 5.15
N TRP A 39 -1.62 -4.96 6.19
CA TRP A 39 -1.84 -4.48 7.55
C TRP A 39 -0.65 -3.64 7.98
N ALA A 40 -0.88 -2.65 8.83
CA ALA A 40 0.18 -1.90 9.49
C ALA A 40 -0.09 -1.85 11.00
N ASN A 41 0.98 -1.96 11.80
CA ASN A 41 0.93 -1.52 13.19
C ASN A 41 1.42 -0.06 13.28
N ARG A 42 1.41 0.52 14.48
CA ARG A 42 1.88 1.90 14.71
C ARG A 42 3.29 2.15 14.19
N GLU A 43 4.20 1.19 14.39
CA GLU A 43 5.60 1.29 13.97
C GLU A 43 5.74 1.29 12.44
N ALA A 44 4.99 0.44 11.74
CA ALA A 44 4.95 0.39 10.27
C ALA A 44 4.51 1.74 9.67
N LEU A 45 3.50 2.39 10.25
CA LEU A 45 3.07 3.72 9.81
C LEU A 45 4.18 4.76 10.02
N ALA A 46 4.81 4.77 11.21
CA ALA A 46 5.89 5.69 11.53
C ALA A 46 7.08 5.54 10.57
N LEU A 47 7.55 4.31 10.35
CA LEU A 47 8.64 4.00 9.42
C LEU A 47 8.29 4.30 7.96
N THR A 48 7.01 4.24 7.59
CA THR A 48 6.54 4.62 6.27
C THR A 48 6.67 6.12 6.06
N VAL A 49 6.21 6.92 7.02
CA VAL A 49 6.26 8.39 6.97
C VAL A 49 7.70 8.89 6.98
N GLU A 50 8.53 8.34 7.86
CA GLU A 50 9.93 8.70 7.98
C GLU A 50 10.73 8.30 6.73
N GLY A 51 10.53 7.07 6.25
CA GLY A 51 11.35 6.50 5.17
C GLY A 51 10.84 6.75 3.75
N GLY A 52 9.63 7.27 3.58
CA GLY A 52 9.00 7.46 2.26
C GLY A 52 8.73 6.18 1.47
N ARG A 53 8.88 5.01 2.09
CA ARG A 53 8.66 3.68 1.48
C ARG A 53 7.64 2.90 2.29
N ALA A 54 6.74 2.19 1.62
CA ALA A 54 5.69 1.45 2.29
C ALA A 54 6.25 0.34 3.18
N VAL A 55 5.96 0.44 4.49
CA VAL A 55 6.23 -0.60 5.49
C VAL A 55 4.90 -1.14 5.97
N TYR A 56 4.82 -2.46 6.07
CA TYR A 56 3.65 -3.20 6.51
C TYR A 56 4.02 -4.15 7.65
N TRP A 57 3.00 -4.68 8.31
CA TRP A 57 3.07 -5.75 9.29
C TRP A 57 2.56 -7.06 8.69
N SER A 58 3.41 -8.08 8.69
CA SER A 58 2.99 -9.43 8.30
C SER A 58 2.29 -10.11 9.48
N ARG A 59 0.99 -10.40 9.33
CA ARG A 59 0.22 -11.11 10.38
C ARG A 59 0.71 -12.53 10.62
N SER A 60 1.16 -13.23 9.57
CA SER A 60 1.64 -14.61 9.66
C SER A 60 3.05 -14.70 10.22
N ARG A 61 3.95 -13.82 9.80
CA ARG A 61 5.35 -13.79 10.28
C ARG A 61 5.52 -12.99 11.58
N ARG A 62 4.52 -12.17 11.94
CA ARG A 62 4.52 -11.29 13.12
C ARG A 62 5.74 -10.36 13.13
N GLU A 63 6.03 -9.77 11.97
CA GLU A 63 7.19 -8.91 11.76
C GLU A 63 6.87 -7.77 10.80
N LEU A 64 7.68 -6.71 10.89
CA LEU A 64 7.69 -5.63 9.91
C LEU A 64 8.29 -6.11 8.58
N TRP A 65 7.74 -5.60 7.48
CA TRP A 65 8.29 -5.82 6.16
C TRP A 65 8.10 -4.59 5.29
N ARG A 66 9.20 -4.10 4.72
CA ARG A 66 9.20 -3.01 3.75
C ARG A 66 9.03 -3.58 2.35
N LYS A 67 7.98 -3.14 1.65
CA LYS A 67 7.61 -3.68 0.33
C LYS A 67 8.75 -3.51 -0.65
N GLY A 68 9.15 -4.63 -1.26
CA GLY A 68 10.16 -4.68 -2.32
C GLY A 68 11.60 -4.85 -1.85
N ASP A 69 11.89 -5.00 -0.56
CA ASP A 69 13.28 -5.19 -0.10
C ASP A 69 13.94 -6.46 -0.65
N THR A 70 13.16 -7.51 -0.93
CA THR A 70 13.68 -8.74 -1.54
C THR A 70 13.59 -8.74 -3.06
N SER A 71 12.51 -8.20 -3.64
CA SER A 71 12.24 -8.30 -5.08
C SER A 71 12.66 -7.07 -5.89
N GLY A 72 13.02 -5.96 -5.23
CA GLY A 72 13.19 -4.65 -5.86
C GLY A 72 11.88 -3.94 -6.23
N HIS A 73 10.72 -4.57 -6.05
CA HIS A 73 9.42 -4.00 -6.42
C HIS A 73 8.85 -3.10 -5.31
N ALA A 74 9.58 -2.01 -5.07
CA ALA A 74 9.31 -1.06 -4.01
C ALA A 74 8.06 -0.22 -4.27
N GLN A 75 7.49 0.30 -3.18
CA GLN A 75 6.43 1.30 -3.19
C GLN A 75 6.96 2.57 -2.53
N GLU A 76 7.14 3.62 -3.32
CA GLU A 76 7.42 4.96 -2.81
C GLU A 76 6.11 5.63 -2.43
N VAL A 77 5.95 6.05 -1.18
CA VAL A 77 4.70 6.63 -0.70
C VAL A 77 4.71 8.12 -0.99
N VAL A 78 3.70 8.57 -1.74
CA VAL A 78 3.51 9.98 -2.11
C VAL A 78 2.57 10.67 -1.14
N ALA A 79 1.50 9.99 -0.73
CA ALA A 79 0.54 10.53 0.22
C ALA A 79 -0.04 9.43 1.11
N ILE A 80 -0.43 9.80 2.33
CA ILE A 80 -1.18 8.96 3.25
C ILE A 80 -2.48 9.68 3.59
N ARG A 81 -3.59 8.94 3.54
CA ARG A 81 -4.91 9.41 3.97
C ARG A 81 -5.50 8.43 4.97
N VAL A 82 -6.27 8.95 5.92
CA VAL A 82 -7.06 8.15 6.86
C VAL A 82 -8.53 8.35 6.54
N ASP A 83 -9.31 7.27 6.56
CA ASP A 83 -10.74 7.34 6.26
C ASP A 83 -11.56 8.09 7.34
N CYS A 84 -12.87 8.10 7.20
CA CYS A 84 -13.73 9.01 7.98
C CYS A 84 -13.83 8.60 9.46
N ASP A 85 -13.89 7.31 9.75
CA ASP A 85 -13.94 6.77 11.11
C ASP A 85 -12.59 6.31 11.64
N GLY A 86 -11.55 6.32 10.81
CA GLY A 86 -10.15 6.15 11.19
C GLY A 86 -9.70 4.70 11.26
N ASP A 87 -10.50 3.74 10.79
CA ASP A 87 -10.17 2.32 10.84
C ASP A 87 -9.46 1.80 9.59
N THR A 88 -9.27 2.65 8.56
CA THR A 88 -8.54 2.29 7.35
C THR A 88 -7.61 3.41 6.88
N VAL A 89 -6.44 3.00 6.38
CA VAL A 89 -5.43 3.90 5.81
C VAL A 89 -5.28 3.66 4.31
N LEU A 90 -5.13 4.74 3.55
CA LEU A 90 -4.82 4.71 2.13
C LEU A 90 -3.43 5.26 1.87
N TYR A 91 -2.58 4.44 1.26
CA TYR A 91 -1.30 4.84 0.70
C TYR A 91 -1.46 5.09 -0.79
N THR A 92 -1.19 6.32 -1.22
CA THR A 92 -0.98 6.63 -2.63
C THR A 92 0.51 6.51 -2.92
N VAL A 93 0.87 5.60 -3.83
CA VAL A 93 2.25 5.18 -4.07
C VAL A 93 2.65 5.31 -5.53
N ARG A 94 3.97 5.38 -5.78
CA ARG A 94 4.59 5.01 -7.05
C ARG A 94 5.11 3.58 -6.93
N GLN A 95 4.51 2.64 -7.66
CA GLN A 95 4.95 1.24 -7.64
C GLN A 95 6.04 0.98 -8.69
N ALA A 96 7.20 0.51 -8.23
CA ALA A 96 8.24 -0.06 -9.08
C ALA A 96 7.92 -1.53 -9.40
N GLY A 97 7.93 -1.92 -10.68
CA GLY A 97 7.64 -3.29 -11.12
C GLY A 97 6.24 -3.80 -10.72
N PRO A 98 6.03 -5.13 -10.71
CA PRO A 98 4.81 -5.76 -10.22
C PRO A 98 4.56 -5.53 -8.73
N ALA A 99 3.33 -5.18 -8.33
CA ALA A 99 2.98 -5.18 -6.91
C ALA A 99 2.83 -6.62 -6.38
N CYS A 100 2.29 -7.52 -7.20
CA CYS A 100 1.98 -8.89 -6.85
C CYS A 100 3.15 -9.85 -7.14
N HIS A 101 3.25 -10.92 -6.34
CA HIS A 101 4.26 -11.97 -6.51
C HIS A 101 4.02 -12.85 -7.75
N THR A 102 2.85 -12.76 -8.38
CA THR A 102 2.53 -13.46 -9.64
C THR A 102 3.11 -12.76 -10.88
N GLY A 103 3.68 -11.56 -10.71
CA GLY A 103 4.09 -10.69 -11.81
C GLY A 103 3.00 -9.71 -12.26
N ALA A 104 1.79 -9.81 -11.71
CA ALA A 104 0.72 -8.86 -12.00
C ALA A 104 0.95 -7.47 -11.36
N ARG A 105 0.41 -6.43 -12.02
CA ARG A 105 0.49 -5.06 -11.50
C ARG A 105 -0.26 -4.89 -10.18
N SER A 106 -1.44 -5.51 -10.06
CA SER A 106 -2.25 -5.54 -8.84
C SER A 106 -2.36 -6.97 -8.31
N CYS A 107 -2.62 -7.09 -7.00
CA CYS A 107 -3.06 -8.34 -6.38
C CYS A 107 -4.53 -8.65 -6.66
N PHE A 108 -5.31 -7.66 -7.09
CA PHE A 108 -6.71 -7.84 -7.47
C PHE A 108 -6.80 -8.27 -8.92
N ASP A 109 -7.75 -9.15 -9.22
CA ASP A 109 -8.07 -9.56 -10.58
C ASP A 109 -8.54 -8.36 -11.43
N PRO A 110 -8.48 -8.47 -12.77
CA PRO A 110 -9.04 -7.45 -13.66
C PRO A 110 -10.48 -7.11 -13.31
N ASP A 111 -10.86 -5.85 -13.50
CA ASP A 111 -12.22 -5.39 -13.24
C ASP A 111 -13.22 -6.15 -14.14
N PRO A 112 -14.14 -6.95 -13.58
CA PRO A 112 -15.12 -7.68 -14.37
C PRO A 112 -16.08 -6.77 -15.13
N ALA A 113 -16.22 -5.49 -14.72
CA ALA A 113 -17.05 -4.51 -15.40
C ALA A 113 -16.32 -3.81 -16.57
N ALA A 114 -15.00 -3.96 -16.69
CA ALA A 114 -14.22 -3.37 -17.79
C ALA A 114 -14.41 -4.11 -19.14
N GLY A 115 -15.15 -5.22 -19.15
CA GLY A 115 -15.32 -6.11 -20.30
C GLY A 115 -14.10 -7.00 -20.54
N ASP A 116 -14.24 -8.00 -21.42
CA ASP A 116 -13.10 -8.82 -21.83
C ASP A 116 -12.02 -7.92 -22.46
N PRO A 117 -10.76 -7.97 -21.98
CA PRO A 117 -9.67 -7.36 -22.74
C PRO A 117 -9.63 -8.01 -24.13
N PRO A 118 -9.33 -7.27 -25.20
CA PRO A 118 -9.14 -7.89 -26.51
C PRO A 118 -8.13 -9.02 -26.38
N PRO A 119 -8.36 -10.19 -27.02
CA PRO A 119 -7.46 -11.32 -26.91
C PRO A 119 -6.03 -10.85 -27.19
N HIS A 120 -5.11 -11.26 -26.31
CA HIS A 120 -3.69 -11.03 -26.51
C HIS A 120 -3.25 -11.79 -27.76
N HIS A 121 -3.37 -11.15 -28.92
CA HIS A 121 -2.65 -11.57 -30.10
C HIS A 121 -1.17 -11.34 -29.84
N GLU A 122 -0.49 -12.48 -29.72
CA GLU A 122 0.94 -12.75 -29.71
C GLU A 122 1.82 -11.58 -30.19
N ARG A 123 2.78 -11.21 -29.34
CA ARG A 123 4.06 -10.63 -29.78
C ARG A 123 5.17 -11.57 -29.41
#